data_AF-A0A3U3FN60-F1
#
_entry.id   AF-A0A3U3FN60-F1
#
_cell.length_a   1.000
_cell.length_b   1.000
_cell.length_c   1.000
_cell.angle_alpha   90.00
_cell.angle_beta   90.00
_cell.angle_gamma   90.00
#
_symmetry.space_group_name_H-M   'P 1'
#
loop_
_entity.id
_entity.type
_entity.pdbx_description
1 polymer ?
#
loop_
_entity_poly.entity_id
_entity_poly.type
_entity_poly.pdbx_seq_one_letter_code
_entity_poly.pdbx_strand_id
1 'polypeptide(L)'
;MSKHYPGDDSRDQQMEAIAQQLPDDHRILDVAYSALIDLNKACMTGDPQQRHDAVYRFEACIWKMNGKTFFGCNAGEHEAAHVISEYCRADDGSIPMWGQHGDFIIESFSGMRARVKVEAGCMMGYLSTSFHAVDLNAPFVSETGYRSHFVQLSDVKPGETVDAHVSRVFQSLIDARKKPAFISADFRDRLASEPLPDWLKSLSPPPDRTPLTLPDGFVRVEALLPASKAFIARKWAVAAQERITAIMQREQEAERETMRAESERRKQLAKERSKEYKERMITVQHYKEFYVGARCEIVSVHHPVFAKNIGTIVKIVTIYDSGCVEAHEDKPIRYRINRRGTQVVDFDPTCVRTFYNIDQLKLLEDNKTGES
;
A
#
# COMPACT_ATOMS: atom_id res chain seq x y z
N MET A 1 9.48 -3.66 -29.95
CA MET A 1 9.57 -5.05 -29.46
C MET A 1 9.34 -5.03 -27.96
N SER A 2 8.15 -5.43 -27.50
CA SER A 2 7.85 -5.70 -26.09
C SER A 2 7.22 -7.09 -26.02
N LYS A 3 7.77 -7.94 -25.17
CA LYS A 3 7.42 -9.37 -25.04
C LYS A 3 5.97 -9.49 -24.55
N HIS A 4 5.14 -10.24 -25.28
CA HIS A 4 3.87 -10.76 -24.77
C HIS A 4 4.13 -11.47 -23.43
N TYR A 5 3.51 -10.98 -22.35
CA TYR A 5 3.08 -11.85 -21.26
C TYR A 5 1.75 -12.44 -21.73
N PRO A 6 1.66 -13.73 -22.10
CA PRO A 6 0.37 -14.37 -22.26
C PRO A 6 -0.31 -14.38 -20.89
N GLY A 7 -1.49 -13.77 -20.79
CA GLY A 7 -2.37 -13.98 -19.64
C GLY A 7 -2.69 -15.47 -19.56
N ASP A 8 -2.43 -16.06 -18.41
CA ASP A 8 -2.76 -17.46 -18.15
C ASP A 8 -4.27 -17.56 -17.85
N ASP A 9 -5.08 -17.65 -18.92
CA ASP A 9 -6.55 -17.77 -18.85
C ASP A 9 -7.01 -19.05 -18.10
N SER A 10 -6.11 -19.96 -17.74
CA SER A 10 -6.45 -21.21 -17.05
C SER A 10 -7.03 -20.98 -15.65
N ARG A 11 -6.55 -19.96 -14.93
CA ARG A 11 -7.04 -19.66 -13.59
C ARG A 11 -8.44 -19.05 -13.61
N ASP A 12 -8.72 -18.13 -14.53
CA ASP A 12 -10.06 -17.55 -14.67
C ASP A 12 -11.10 -18.62 -15.05
N GLN A 13 -10.72 -19.61 -15.88
CA GLN A 13 -11.59 -20.75 -16.20
C GLN A 13 -11.88 -21.62 -14.96
N GLN A 14 -10.87 -21.88 -14.13
CA GLN A 14 -11.04 -22.60 -12.86
C GLN A 14 -11.94 -21.82 -11.89
N MET A 15 -11.75 -20.51 -11.76
CA MET A 15 -12.58 -19.66 -10.90
C MET A 15 -14.04 -19.60 -11.36
N GLU A 16 -14.30 -19.48 -12.66
CA GLU A 16 -15.67 -19.49 -13.20
C GLU A 16 -16.41 -20.79 -12.85
N ALA A 17 -15.75 -21.95 -12.97
CA ALA A 17 -16.36 -23.24 -12.66
C ALA A 17 -16.77 -23.35 -11.18
N ILE A 18 -15.95 -22.81 -10.27
CA ILE A 18 -16.26 -22.78 -8.83
C ILE A 18 -17.34 -21.72 -8.53
N ALA A 19 -17.23 -20.54 -9.14
CA ALA A 19 -18.11 -19.39 -8.93
C ALA A 19 -19.58 -19.66 -9.31
N GLN A 20 -19.83 -20.58 -10.26
CA GLN A 20 -21.18 -21.02 -10.62
C GLN A 20 -21.93 -21.71 -9.46
N GLN A 21 -21.20 -22.23 -8.47
CA GLN A 21 -21.78 -22.90 -7.31
C GLN A 21 -21.92 -21.97 -6.10
N LEU A 22 -21.41 -20.74 -6.19
CA LEU A 22 -21.43 -19.76 -5.10
C LEU A 22 -22.71 -18.91 -5.15
N PRO A 23 -23.22 -18.39 -4.03
CA PRO A 23 -24.30 -17.41 -4.01
C PRO A 23 -23.95 -16.13 -4.79
N ASP A 24 -24.98 -15.43 -5.30
CA ASP A 24 -24.86 -14.10 -5.94
C ASP A 24 -25.17 -12.95 -4.97
N ASP A 25 -25.47 -13.26 -3.70
CA ASP A 25 -25.84 -12.29 -2.66
C ASP A 25 -24.85 -12.32 -1.49
N HIS A 26 -25.17 -11.55 -0.43
CA HIS A 26 -24.34 -11.39 0.77
C HIS A 26 -23.90 -12.71 1.44
N ARG A 27 -24.60 -13.83 1.20
CA ARG A 27 -24.22 -15.15 1.73
C ARG A 27 -22.88 -15.64 1.17
N ILE A 28 -22.35 -15.01 0.12
CA ILE A 28 -20.99 -15.28 -0.38
C ILE A 28 -19.92 -15.03 0.70
N LEU A 29 -20.18 -14.12 1.66
CA LEU A 29 -19.28 -13.84 2.78
C LEU A 29 -19.22 -15.04 3.75
N ASP A 30 -20.35 -15.67 4.05
CA ASP A 30 -20.40 -16.90 4.86
C ASP A 30 -19.70 -18.07 4.16
N VAL A 31 -19.80 -18.13 2.83
CA VAL A 31 -19.08 -19.15 2.04
C VAL A 31 -17.58 -18.92 2.08
N ALA A 32 -17.11 -17.67 2.01
CA ALA A 32 -15.70 -17.35 2.19
C ALA A 32 -15.21 -17.75 3.60
N TYR A 33 -15.98 -17.42 4.65
CA TYR A 33 -15.64 -17.84 6.01
C TYR A 33 -15.61 -19.38 6.16
N SER A 34 -16.59 -20.08 5.60
CA SER A 34 -16.61 -21.56 5.58
C SER A 34 -15.40 -22.13 4.84
N ALA A 35 -14.95 -21.50 3.75
CA ALA A 35 -13.74 -21.92 3.05
C ALA A 35 -12.48 -21.77 3.93
N LEU A 36 -12.41 -20.76 4.79
CA LEU A 36 -11.32 -20.63 5.76
C LEU A 36 -11.37 -21.68 6.87
N ILE A 37 -12.57 -22.12 7.30
CA ILE A 37 -12.71 -23.26 8.22
C ILE A 37 -12.15 -24.53 7.57
N ASP A 38 -12.52 -24.78 6.32
CA ASP A 38 -12.03 -25.93 5.55
C ASP A 38 -10.51 -25.84 5.34
N LEU A 39 -9.99 -24.65 5.04
CA LEU A 39 -8.56 -24.38 4.91
C LEU A 39 -7.80 -24.67 6.20
N ASN A 40 -8.32 -24.17 7.33
CA ASN A 40 -7.74 -24.41 8.65
C ASN A 40 -7.64 -25.91 8.95
N LYS A 41 -8.74 -26.64 8.73
CA LYS A 41 -8.77 -28.08 8.88
C LYS A 41 -7.75 -28.77 7.97
N ALA A 42 -7.68 -28.39 6.70
CA ALA A 42 -6.75 -28.98 5.73
C ALA A 42 -5.27 -28.70 6.06
N CYS A 43 -4.95 -27.50 6.56
CA CYS A 43 -3.62 -27.18 7.08
C CYS A 43 -3.28 -28.06 8.29
N MET A 44 -4.20 -28.19 9.24
CA MET A 44 -4.00 -29.00 10.44
C MET A 44 -3.91 -30.50 10.14
N THR A 45 -4.61 -31.02 9.13
CA THR A 45 -4.48 -32.43 8.73
C THR A 45 -3.30 -32.70 7.81
N GLY A 46 -2.71 -31.66 7.22
CA GLY A 46 -1.64 -31.79 6.24
C GLY A 46 -2.11 -32.24 4.85
N ASP A 47 -3.40 -32.11 4.52
CA ASP A 47 -3.96 -32.52 3.23
C ASP A 47 -3.73 -31.41 2.17
N PRO A 48 -2.86 -31.62 1.16
CA PRO A 48 -2.56 -30.60 0.17
C PRO A 48 -3.72 -30.35 -0.80
N GLN A 49 -4.54 -31.36 -1.10
CA GLN A 49 -5.64 -31.21 -2.05
C GLN A 49 -6.78 -30.43 -1.42
N GLN A 50 -7.19 -30.80 -0.20
CA GLN A 50 -8.22 -30.04 0.52
C GLN A 50 -7.79 -28.58 0.77
N ARG A 51 -6.49 -28.36 0.99
CA ARG A 51 -5.94 -27.01 1.16
C ARG A 51 -6.06 -26.21 -0.13
N HIS A 52 -5.73 -26.81 -1.27
CA HIS A 52 -5.89 -26.20 -2.59
C HIS A 52 -7.36 -25.89 -2.88
N ASP A 53 -8.27 -26.84 -2.65
CA ASP A 53 -9.69 -26.69 -2.90
C ASP A 53 -10.30 -25.57 -2.02
N ALA A 54 -9.92 -25.51 -0.74
CA ALA A 54 -10.37 -24.47 0.19
C ALA A 54 -9.85 -23.08 -0.20
N VAL A 55 -8.57 -22.98 -0.59
CA VAL A 55 -7.98 -21.74 -1.12
C VAL A 55 -8.75 -21.27 -2.36
N TYR A 56 -8.98 -22.16 -3.32
CA TYR A 56 -9.65 -21.81 -4.57
C TYR A 56 -11.11 -21.42 -4.35
N ARG A 57 -11.79 -22.06 -3.40
CA ARG A 57 -13.15 -21.68 -3.00
C ARG A 57 -13.20 -20.28 -2.38
N PHE A 58 -12.23 -19.94 -1.53
CA PHE A 58 -12.10 -18.60 -0.96
C PHE A 58 -11.80 -17.55 -2.04
N GLU A 59 -10.82 -17.81 -2.91
CA GLU A 59 -10.45 -16.90 -4.00
C GLU A 59 -11.58 -16.72 -5.03
N ALA A 60 -12.36 -17.76 -5.31
CA ALA A 60 -13.53 -17.67 -6.17
C ALA A 60 -14.61 -16.74 -5.59
N CYS A 61 -14.72 -16.64 -4.25
CA CYS A 61 -15.60 -15.65 -3.62
C CYS A 61 -15.13 -14.23 -3.92
N ILE A 62 -13.82 -13.96 -3.78
CA ILE A 62 -13.21 -12.65 -4.12
C ILE A 62 -13.43 -12.36 -5.61
N TRP A 63 -13.09 -13.29 -6.48
CA TRP A 63 -13.18 -13.14 -7.93
C TRP A 63 -14.62 -12.87 -8.39
N LYS A 64 -15.59 -13.61 -7.86
CA LYS A 64 -17.01 -13.44 -8.17
C LYS A 64 -17.53 -12.09 -7.67
N MET A 65 -17.21 -11.73 -6.43
CA MET A 65 -17.63 -10.44 -5.85
C MET A 65 -16.97 -9.24 -6.54
N ASN A 66 -15.78 -9.43 -7.12
CA ASN A 66 -15.05 -8.41 -7.89
C ASN A 66 -15.49 -8.33 -9.37
N GLY A 67 -16.61 -8.94 -9.75
CA GLY A 67 -17.11 -8.87 -11.13
C GLY A 67 -16.35 -9.78 -12.11
N LYS A 68 -15.96 -10.98 -11.66
CA LYS A 68 -15.32 -12.02 -12.48
C LYS A 68 -13.90 -11.65 -12.94
N THR A 69 -13.12 -11.02 -12.06
CA THR A 69 -11.71 -10.70 -12.32
C THR A 69 -10.94 -10.54 -11.01
N PHE A 70 -9.63 -10.80 -11.02
CA PHE A 70 -8.74 -10.44 -9.90
C PHE A 70 -8.17 -9.02 -10.04
N PHE A 71 -8.34 -8.37 -11.20
CA PHE A 71 -7.79 -7.04 -11.40
C PHE A 71 -8.44 -6.04 -10.43
N GLY A 72 -7.62 -5.32 -9.67
CA GLY A 72 -8.07 -4.29 -8.72
C GLY A 72 -8.74 -4.81 -7.44
N CYS A 73 -8.89 -6.13 -7.25
CA CYS A 73 -9.68 -6.70 -6.14
C CYS A 73 -9.17 -6.35 -4.72
N ASN A 74 -7.96 -5.80 -4.60
CA ASN A 74 -7.35 -5.39 -3.33
C ASN A 74 -6.81 -3.94 -3.40
N ALA A 75 -7.39 -3.09 -4.25
CA ALA A 75 -6.92 -1.72 -4.46
C ALA A 75 -7.35 -0.73 -3.36
N GLY A 76 -8.30 -1.11 -2.49
CA GLY A 76 -8.81 -0.26 -1.42
C GLY A 76 -9.81 -0.95 -0.50
N GLU A 77 -10.28 -0.20 0.51
CA GLU A 77 -11.10 -0.71 1.63
C GLU A 77 -12.50 -1.19 1.23
N HIS A 78 -12.97 -0.82 0.05
CA HIS A 78 -14.27 -1.23 -0.48
C HIS A 78 -14.17 -2.34 -1.54
N GLU A 79 -12.95 -2.77 -1.87
CA GLU A 79 -12.73 -3.79 -2.88
C GLU A 79 -12.94 -5.20 -2.32
N ALA A 80 -13.25 -6.13 -3.22
CA ALA A 80 -13.78 -7.43 -2.83
C ALA A 80 -12.90 -8.22 -1.84
N ALA A 81 -11.57 -8.20 -2.05
CA ALA A 81 -10.65 -8.89 -1.17
C ALA A 81 -10.65 -8.28 0.24
N HIS A 82 -10.66 -6.95 0.35
CA HIS A 82 -10.68 -6.28 1.64
C HIS A 82 -11.99 -6.55 2.40
N VAL A 83 -13.14 -6.42 1.74
CA VAL A 83 -14.45 -6.67 2.36
C VAL A 83 -14.55 -8.11 2.89
N ILE A 84 -14.12 -9.10 2.11
CA ILE A 84 -14.12 -10.51 2.55
C ILE A 84 -13.13 -10.75 3.68
N SER A 85 -11.91 -10.20 3.59
CA SER A 85 -10.89 -10.37 4.62
C SER A 85 -11.30 -9.76 5.96
N GLU A 86 -11.93 -8.58 5.95
CA GLU A 86 -12.46 -7.94 7.16
C GLU A 86 -13.66 -8.70 7.73
N TYR A 87 -14.56 -9.20 6.89
CA TYR A 87 -15.66 -10.07 7.35
C TYR A 87 -15.13 -11.33 8.06
N CYS A 88 -14.04 -11.88 7.54
CA CYS A 88 -13.44 -13.11 8.05
C CYS A 88 -12.37 -12.90 9.14
N ARG A 89 -12.10 -11.65 9.54
CA ARG A 89 -11.05 -11.30 10.51
C ARG A 89 -11.31 -11.99 11.86
N ALA A 90 -10.26 -12.50 12.49
CA ALA A 90 -10.34 -12.99 13.85
C ALA A 90 -10.45 -11.82 14.84
N ASP A 91 -11.18 -12.02 15.94
CA ASP A 91 -11.28 -11.01 16.99
C ASP A 91 -9.91 -10.57 17.50
N ASP A 92 -9.79 -9.28 17.82
CA ASP A 92 -8.58 -8.70 18.39
C ASP A 92 -8.10 -9.47 19.63
N GLY A 93 -6.81 -9.83 19.64
CA GLY A 93 -6.18 -10.64 20.69
C GLY A 93 -6.40 -12.15 20.56
N SER A 94 -7.28 -12.61 19.67
CA SER A 94 -7.52 -14.03 19.44
C SER A 94 -6.60 -14.59 18.37
N ILE A 95 -6.23 -15.86 18.51
CA ILE A 95 -5.40 -16.57 17.52
C ILE A 95 -6.27 -16.85 16.28
N PRO A 96 -5.87 -16.40 15.08
CA PRO A 96 -6.65 -16.63 13.86
C PRO A 96 -6.55 -18.09 13.38
N MET A 97 -7.52 -18.51 12.58
CA MET A 97 -7.40 -19.71 11.74
C MET A 97 -6.42 -19.48 10.58
N TRP A 98 -5.92 -20.56 9.97
CA TRP A 98 -5.13 -20.44 8.75
C TRP A 98 -5.92 -19.73 7.63
N GLY A 99 -5.34 -18.66 7.07
CA GLY A 99 -5.96 -17.85 6.01
C GLY A 99 -6.76 -16.64 6.50
N GLN A 100 -7.01 -16.53 7.82
CA GLN A 100 -7.65 -15.33 8.39
C GLN A 100 -6.64 -14.21 8.65
N HIS A 101 -7.15 -12.99 8.65
CA HIS A 101 -6.45 -11.86 9.26
C HIS A 101 -6.53 -11.97 10.78
N GLY A 102 -5.46 -11.61 11.49
CA GLY A 102 -5.44 -11.63 12.95
C GLY A 102 -4.41 -10.70 13.54
N ASP A 103 -4.66 -10.28 14.78
CA ASP A 103 -3.81 -9.39 15.57
C ASP A 103 -3.76 -9.90 17.01
N PHE A 104 -2.65 -10.52 17.41
CA PHE A 104 -2.56 -11.26 18.68
C PHE A 104 -1.15 -11.17 19.29
N ILE A 105 -0.98 -11.69 20.50
CA ILE A 105 0.30 -11.70 21.21
C ILE A 105 0.90 -13.10 21.20
N ILE A 106 2.20 -13.17 20.95
CA ILE A 106 3.02 -14.34 21.27
C ILE A 106 4.09 -13.98 22.28
N GLU A 107 4.61 -15.00 22.96
CA GLU A 107 5.72 -14.90 23.89
C GLU A 107 6.77 -15.95 23.53
N SER A 108 8.04 -15.56 23.44
CA SER A 108 9.14 -16.49 23.26
C SER A 108 9.45 -17.27 24.53
N PHE A 109 10.27 -18.32 24.44
CA PHE A 109 10.74 -19.05 25.63
C PHE A 109 11.57 -18.21 26.61
N SER A 110 12.12 -17.08 26.14
CA SER A 110 12.87 -16.12 26.96
C SER A 110 12.00 -14.99 27.52
N GLY A 111 10.68 -15.07 27.38
CA GLY A 111 9.73 -14.05 27.85
C GLY A 111 9.62 -12.82 26.95
N MET A 112 10.08 -12.89 25.69
CA MET A 112 9.98 -11.77 24.75
C MET A 112 8.60 -11.74 24.12
N ARG A 113 7.85 -10.65 24.35
CA ARG A 113 6.51 -10.47 23.79
C ARG A 113 6.54 -9.76 22.45
N ALA A 114 5.79 -10.29 21.49
CA ALA A 114 5.59 -9.68 20.19
C ALA A 114 4.09 -9.61 19.86
N ARG A 115 3.64 -8.45 19.37
CA ARG A 115 2.35 -8.33 18.70
C ARG A 115 2.52 -8.82 17.28
N VAL A 116 1.75 -9.81 16.92
CA VAL A 116 1.75 -10.44 15.61
C VAL A 116 0.56 -9.95 14.84
N LYS A 117 0.80 -9.44 13.63
CA LYS A 117 -0.25 -9.27 12.63
C LYS A 117 -0.07 -10.31 11.53
N VAL A 118 -1.11 -11.09 11.28
CA VAL A 118 -1.19 -12.02 10.15
C VAL A 118 -2.20 -11.47 9.16
N GLU A 119 -1.81 -11.38 7.89
CA GLU A 119 -2.64 -10.85 6.81
C GLU A 119 -2.54 -11.76 5.59
N ALA A 120 -3.70 -12.16 5.09
CA ALA A 120 -3.85 -12.88 3.84
C ALA A 120 -4.01 -11.88 2.68
N GLY A 121 -3.29 -12.11 1.58
CA GLY A 121 -3.52 -11.37 0.33
C GLY A 121 -4.72 -11.90 -0.45
N CYS A 122 -5.06 -11.24 -1.56
CA CYS A 122 -6.12 -11.70 -2.48
C CYS A 122 -5.79 -13.00 -3.23
N MET A 123 -4.52 -13.42 -3.22
CA MET A 123 -4.10 -14.75 -3.65
C MET A 123 -3.50 -15.50 -2.45
N MET A 124 -4.17 -16.55 -2.01
CA MET A 124 -3.93 -17.26 -0.75
C MET A 124 -2.77 -18.28 -0.87
N GLY A 125 -1.70 -17.91 -1.58
CA GLY A 125 -0.49 -18.73 -1.70
C GLY A 125 0.51 -18.54 -0.55
N TYR A 126 0.39 -17.44 0.18
CA TYR A 126 1.21 -17.09 1.32
C TYR A 126 0.46 -16.16 2.28
N LEU A 127 0.88 -16.15 3.54
CA LEU A 127 0.41 -15.19 4.54
C LEU A 127 1.55 -14.23 4.88
N SER A 128 1.25 -12.94 4.92
CA SER A 128 2.14 -11.95 5.53
C SER A 128 2.05 -12.10 7.05
N THR A 129 3.18 -12.13 7.72
CA THR A 129 3.28 -12.09 9.18
C THR A 129 4.22 -10.98 9.57
N SER A 130 3.80 -10.11 10.47
CA SER A 130 4.65 -9.06 11.02
C SER A 130 4.68 -9.10 12.55
N PHE A 131 5.90 -9.04 13.09
CA PHE A 131 6.20 -9.00 14.51
C PHE A 131 6.54 -7.59 14.92
N HIS A 132 5.82 -7.07 15.90
CA HIS A 132 6.00 -5.73 16.46
C HIS A 132 6.40 -5.85 17.93
N ALA A 133 7.39 -5.07 18.33
CA ALA A 133 7.84 -5.03 19.71
C ALA A 133 6.75 -4.46 20.62
N VAL A 134 6.44 -5.22 21.68
CA VAL A 134 5.51 -4.81 22.73
C VAL A 134 6.27 -4.03 23.80
N ASP A 135 7.39 -4.59 24.26
CA ASP A 135 8.23 -4.08 25.34
C ASP A 135 9.47 -3.37 24.82
N LEU A 136 9.42 -2.04 24.75
CA LEU A 136 10.45 -1.25 24.08
C LEU A 136 11.77 -1.18 24.86
N ASN A 137 11.77 -1.50 26.16
CA ASN A 137 12.98 -1.55 26.98
C ASN A 137 13.63 -2.94 27.04
N ALA A 138 13.02 -3.94 26.40
CA ALA A 138 13.56 -5.28 26.31
C ALA A 138 14.27 -5.50 24.97
N PRO A 139 15.18 -6.49 24.88
CA PRO A 139 15.71 -6.91 23.60
C PRO A 139 14.61 -7.43 22.67
N PHE A 140 14.80 -7.25 21.36
CA PHE A 140 13.91 -7.72 20.32
C PHE A 140 14.68 -8.40 19.17
N VAL A 141 13.96 -8.99 18.21
CA VAL A 141 14.55 -9.61 17.00
C VAL A 141 15.12 -8.58 16.00
N SER A 142 14.81 -7.30 16.17
CA SER A 142 15.28 -6.19 15.32
C SER A 142 15.52 -4.91 16.13
N GLU A 143 16.47 -4.07 15.72
CA GLU A 143 16.71 -2.73 16.28
C GLU A 143 15.59 -1.72 15.95
N THR A 144 14.73 -2.05 14.99
CA THR A 144 13.61 -1.21 14.58
C THR A 144 12.34 -1.46 15.40
N GLY A 145 12.32 -2.50 16.23
CA GLY A 145 11.10 -2.99 16.87
C GLY A 145 10.13 -3.69 15.90
N TYR A 146 10.56 -3.98 14.67
CA TYR A 146 9.73 -4.60 13.62
C TYR A 146 10.47 -5.71 12.88
N ARG A 147 9.75 -6.79 12.54
CA ARG A 147 10.24 -7.84 11.63
C ARG A 147 9.09 -8.43 10.82
N SER A 148 9.27 -8.59 9.51
CA SER A 148 8.32 -9.31 8.66
C SER A 148 8.79 -10.73 8.34
N HIS A 149 7.83 -11.59 8.01
CA HIS A 149 8.01 -12.94 7.52
C HIS A 149 6.84 -13.32 6.59
N PHE A 150 7.10 -14.17 5.60
CA PHE A 150 6.05 -14.74 4.76
C PHE A 150 5.92 -16.22 5.05
N VAL A 151 4.71 -16.65 5.42
CA VAL A 151 4.40 -18.06 5.64
C VAL A 151 3.88 -18.64 4.33
N GLN A 152 4.55 -19.65 3.80
CA GLN A 152 3.94 -20.48 2.75
C GLN A 152 3.05 -21.52 3.42
N LEU A 153 1.81 -21.65 2.95
CA LEU A 153 0.90 -22.64 3.52
C LEU A 153 1.43 -24.07 3.35
N SER A 154 2.29 -24.32 2.35
CA SER A 154 3.00 -25.60 2.17
C SER A 154 3.95 -25.96 3.31
N ASP A 155 4.46 -24.98 4.04
CA ASP A 155 5.45 -25.16 5.11
C ASP A 155 4.79 -25.43 6.47
N VAL A 156 3.46 -25.37 6.53
CA VAL A 156 2.67 -25.67 7.73
C VAL A 156 2.76 -27.17 8.03
N LYS A 157 3.22 -27.51 9.23
CA LYS A 157 3.31 -28.91 9.65
C LYS A 157 1.92 -29.45 10.03
N PRO A 158 1.63 -30.74 9.77
CA PRO A 158 0.41 -31.35 10.27
C PRO A 158 0.28 -31.16 11.78
N GLY A 159 -0.90 -30.73 12.23
CA GLY A 159 -1.24 -30.41 13.61
C GLY A 159 -0.83 -29.01 14.08
N GLU A 160 -0.14 -28.22 13.26
CA GLU A 160 0.35 -26.89 13.65
C GLU A 160 -0.75 -25.82 13.51
N THR A 161 -1.04 -25.12 14.61
CA THR A 161 -1.90 -23.93 14.64
C THR A 161 -1.10 -22.69 14.21
N VAL A 162 -1.78 -21.57 13.93
CA VAL A 162 -1.12 -20.32 13.52
C VAL A 162 -0.14 -19.83 14.60
N ASP A 163 -0.56 -19.82 15.87
CA ASP A 163 0.29 -19.40 16.98
C ASP A 163 1.52 -20.30 17.15
N ALA A 164 1.37 -21.62 17.02
CA ALA A 164 2.48 -22.56 17.12
C ALA A 164 3.51 -22.32 16.01
N HIS A 165 3.05 -22.14 14.77
CA HIS A 165 3.93 -21.87 13.62
C HIS A 165 4.65 -20.53 13.79
N VAL A 166 3.89 -19.48 14.08
CA VAL A 166 4.42 -18.12 14.20
C VAL A 166 5.38 -18.00 15.39
N SER A 167 5.09 -18.66 16.51
CA SER A 167 5.99 -18.72 17.68
C SER A 167 7.29 -19.44 17.34
N ARG A 168 7.24 -20.55 16.60
CA ARG A 168 8.43 -21.27 16.12
C ARG A 168 9.28 -20.42 15.18
N VAL A 169 8.66 -19.70 14.25
CA VAL A 169 9.34 -18.76 13.36
C VAL A 169 9.99 -17.64 14.17
N PHE A 170 9.25 -17.05 15.13
CA PHE A 170 9.76 -15.99 15.98
C PHE A 170 10.98 -16.45 16.80
N GLN A 171 10.90 -17.65 17.39
CA GLN A 171 12.03 -18.25 18.11
C GLN A 171 13.23 -18.46 17.19
N SER A 172 13.02 -18.95 15.97
CA SER A 172 14.10 -19.12 14.98
C SER A 172 14.76 -17.79 14.61
N LEU A 173 13.98 -16.70 14.54
CA LEU A 173 14.50 -15.35 14.30
C LEU A 173 15.33 -14.84 15.49
N ILE A 174 14.93 -15.14 16.72
CA ILE A 174 15.70 -14.84 17.94
C ILE A 174 17.04 -15.59 17.90
N ASP A 175 17.00 -16.89 17.67
CA ASP A 175 18.18 -17.76 17.71
C ASP A 175 19.19 -17.40 16.61
N ALA A 176 18.71 -17.04 15.42
CA ALA A 176 19.54 -16.62 14.29
C ALA A 176 20.36 -15.35 14.57
N ARG A 177 19.89 -14.47 15.47
CA ARG A 177 20.57 -13.19 15.76
C ARG A 177 21.82 -13.35 16.62
N LYS A 178 22.04 -14.53 17.25
CA LYS A 178 23.09 -14.84 18.26
C LYS A 178 23.05 -14.00 19.53
N LYS A 179 22.70 -12.70 19.44
CA LYS A 179 22.40 -11.79 20.54
C LYS A 179 21.14 -10.99 20.18
N PRO A 180 20.07 -11.06 20.99
CA PRO A 180 18.96 -10.11 20.87
C PRO A 180 19.49 -8.68 20.92
N ALA A 181 18.90 -7.74 20.18
CA ALA A 181 19.33 -6.35 20.24
C ALA A 181 18.21 -5.44 20.73
N PHE A 182 18.65 -4.37 21.37
CA PHE A 182 17.79 -3.31 21.83
C PHE A 182 17.31 -2.46 20.66
N ILE A 183 16.10 -1.92 20.81
CA ILE A 183 15.54 -0.98 19.84
C ILE A 183 16.33 0.32 19.95
N SER A 184 16.78 0.84 18.81
CA SER A 184 17.51 2.12 18.77
C SER A 184 16.63 3.29 19.22
N ALA A 185 17.25 4.40 19.64
CA ALA A 185 16.57 5.58 20.19
C ALA A 185 15.39 6.05 19.31
N ASP A 186 15.69 6.38 18.05
CA ASP A 186 14.72 6.94 17.10
C ASP A 186 13.47 6.05 16.93
N PHE A 187 13.69 4.74 16.77
CA PHE A 187 12.58 3.79 16.64
C PHE A 187 11.81 3.63 17.94
N ARG A 188 12.49 3.59 19.08
CA ARG A 188 11.86 3.44 20.38
C ARG A 188 10.99 4.65 20.73
N ASP A 189 11.47 5.86 20.47
CA ASP A 189 10.73 7.09 20.76
C ASP A 189 9.50 7.23 19.85
N ARG A 190 9.66 6.93 18.56
CA ARG A 190 8.55 6.87 17.61
C ARG A 190 7.49 5.85 18.07
N LEU A 191 7.90 4.62 18.36
CA LEU A 191 6.98 3.56 18.81
C LEU A 191 6.32 3.92 20.15
N ALA A 192 7.04 4.55 21.08
CA ALA A 192 6.47 5.00 22.36
C ALA A 192 5.32 6.01 22.18
N SER A 193 5.38 6.83 21.12
CA SER A 193 4.32 7.79 20.77
C SER A 193 3.14 7.17 20.02
N GLU A 194 3.32 6.00 19.41
CA GLU A 194 2.27 5.30 18.67
C GLU A 194 1.31 4.58 19.64
N PRO A 195 -0.01 4.89 19.59
CA PRO A 195 -0.97 4.23 20.45
C PRO A 195 -1.05 2.74 20.13
N LEU A 196 -1.02 1.92 21.18
CA LEU A 196 -1.34 0.51 21.08
C LEU A 196 -2.87 0.32 21.02
N PRO A 197 -3.37 -0.71 20.30
CA PRO A 197 -4.75 -1.14 20.38
C PRO A 197 -5.25 -1.27 21.82
N ASP A 198 -6.53 -0.94 22.04
CA ASP A 198 -7.11 -0.94 23.38
C ASP A 198 -7.06 -2.30 24.07
N TRP A 199 -7.19 -3.39 23.30
CA TRP A 199 -7.13 -4.76 23.84
C TRP A 199 -5.76 -5.12 24.44
N LEU A 200 -4.68 -4.40 24.10
CA LEU A 200 -3.37 -4.61 24.72
C LEU A 200 -3.24 -4.00 26.12
N LYS A 201 -4.17 -3.12 26.52
CA LYS A 201 -4.15 -2.48 27.84
C LYS A 201 -4.41 -3.48 28.96
N SER A 202 -5.05 -4.62 28.68
CA SER A 202 -5.32 -5.68 29.66
C SER A 202 -4.16 -6.67 29.83
N LEU A 203 -3.06 -6.52 29.09
CA LEU A 203 -1.89 -7.39 29.26
C LEU A 203 -1.26 -7.22 30.65
N SER A 204 -0.80 -8.34 31.21
CA SER A 204 -0.06 -8.37 32.47
C SER A 204 1.30 -9.07 32.25
N PRO A 205 2.44 -8.39 32.47
CA PRO A 205 2.54 -6.96 32.81
C PRO A 205 2.07 -6.04 31.66
N PRO A 206 1.72 -4.77 31.91
CA PRO A 206 1.38 -3.86 30.82
C PRO A 206 2.55 -3.71 29.83
N PRO A 207 2.30 -3.37 28.56
CA PRO A 207 3.37 -3.11 27.59
C PRO A 207 4.29 -1.99 28.05
N ASP A 208 5.61 -2.19 27.97
CA ASP A 208 6.57 -1.10 28.22
C ASP A 208 6.70 -0.22 26.98
N ARG A 209 6.07 0.96 27.04
CA ARG A 209 6.14 2.00 26.01
C ARG A 209 7.02 3.20 26.39
N THR A 210 7.98 3.00 27.28
CA THR A 210 8.83 4.12 27.76
C THR A 210 9.79 4.58 26.64
N PRO A 211 9.75 5.86 26.21
CA PRO A 211 10.66 6.41 25.19
C PRO A 211 12.10 6.47 25.71
N LEU A 212 13.10 6.18 24.87
CA LEU A 212 14.51 6.23 25.25
C LEU A 212 14.98 7.66 25.52
N THR A 213 14.64 8.59 24.64
CA THR A 213 15.03 10.01 24.77
C THR A 213 14.14 10.69 25.79
N LEU A 214 14.76 11.49 26.65
CA LEU A 214 14.08 12.32 27.64
C LEU A 214 14.29 13.80 27.30
N PRO A 215 13.32 14.68 27.65
CA PRO A 215 13.53 16.12 27.55
C PRO A 215 14.71 16.60 28.39
N ASP A 216 15.27 17.74 28.01
CA ASP A 216 16.35 18.38 28.75
C ASP A 216 16.02 18.57 30.23
N GLY A 217 16.99 18.28 31.08
CA GLY A 217 16.84 18.32 32.54
C GLY A 217 16.25 17.05 33.17
N PHE A 218 15.89 16.04 32.38
CA PHE A 218 15.48 14.73 32.87
C PHE A 218 16.54 13.66 32.58
N VAL A 219 16.75 12.76 33.54
CA VAL A 219 17.66 11.62 33.42
C VAL A 219 17.02 10.39 34.03
N ARG A 220 17.23 9.23 33.42
CA ARG A 220 16.81 7.95 33.98
C ARG A 220 17.73 7.57 35.13
N VAL A 221 17.17 7.22 36.27
CA VAL A 221 17.92 6.78 37.46
C VAL A 221 17.38 5.44 37.94
N GLU A 222 18.29 4.54 38.31
CA GLU A 222 17.94 3.31 39.01
C GLU A 222 17.98 3.56 40.52
N ALA A 223 16.87 3.29 41.21
CA ALA A 223 16.73 3.53 42.64
C ALA A 223 16.78 2.20 43.41
N LEU A 224 17.86 1.97 44.13
CA LEU A 224 18.00 0.83 45.04
C LEU A 224 17.39 1.18 46.40
N LEU A 225 16.16 0.74 46.65
CA LEU A 225 15.41 1.01 47.87
C LEU A 225 14.93 -0.29 48.53
N PRO A 226 14.83 -0.34 49.87
CA PRO A 226 14.11 -1.41 50.55
C PRO A 226 12.67 -1.50 50.05
N ALA A 227 12.08 -2.70 50.02
CA ALA A 227 10.72 -2.92 49.51
C ALA A 227 9.66 -2.00 50.16
N SER A 228 9.78 -1.73 51.46
CA SER A 228 8.90 -0.81 52.20
C SER A 228 8.99 0.65 51.75
N LYS A 229 10.05 1.03 51.04
CA LYS A 229 10.30 2.38 50.51
C LYS A 229 10.16 2.47 48.99
N ALA A 230 9.85 1.37 48.29
CA ALA A 230 9.71 1.36 46.83
C ALA A 230 8.64 2.35 46.32
N PHE A 231 7.63 2.67 47.14
CA PHE A 231 6.61 3.67 46.80
C PHE A 231 7.18 5.07 46.54
N ILE A 232 8.35 5.41 47.12
CA ILE A 232 9.01 6.70 46.95
C ILE A 232 9.47 6.86 45.50
N ALA A 233 10.16 5.85 44.96
CA ALA A 233 10.58 5.84 43.56
C ALA A 233 9.38 5.89 42.60
N ARG A 234 8.30 5.16 42.91
CA ARG A 234 7.04 5.23 42.13
C ARG A 234 6.46 6.64 42.12
N LYS A 235 6.44 7.32 43.27
CA LYS A 235 5.95 8.70 43.38
C LYS A 235 6.79 9.67 42.54
N TRP A 236 8.11 9.54 42.57
CA TRP A 236 9.01 10.35 41.73
C TRP A 236 8.82 10.06 40.23
N ALA A 237 8.67 8.79 39.85
CA ALA A 237 8.46 8.39 38.46
C ALA A 237 7.14 8.97 37.90
N VAL A 238 6.04 8.91 38.66
CA VAL A 238 4.76 9.52 38.26
C VAL A 238 4.90 11.03 38.10
N ALA A 239 5.50 11.73 39.06
CA ALA A 239 5.70 13.18 39.00
C ALA A 239 6.62 13.60 37.84
N ALA A 240 7.65 12.81 37.52
CA ALA A 240 8.51 13.04 36.37
C ALA A 240 7.75 12.81 35.05
N GLN A 241 6.98 11.72 34.96
CA GLN A 241 6.18 11.37 33.80
C GLN A 241 5.17 12.48 33.45
N GLU A 242 4.46 13.03 34.43
CA GLU A 242 3.53 14.15 34.22
C GLU A 242 4.22 15.37 33.60
N ARG A 243 5.41 15.73 34.10
CA ARG A 243 6.19 16.86 33.57
C ARG A 243 6.73 16.60 32.18
N ILE A 244 7.26 15.40 31.94
CA ILE A 244 7.76 14.99 30.62
C ILE A 244 6.63 15.02 29.59
N THR A 245 5.48 14.42 29.90
CA THR A 245 4.32 14.40 29.02
C THR A 245 3.84 15.82 28.70
N ALA A 246 3.83 16.74 29.68
CA ALA A 246 3.47 18.13 29.44
C ALA A 246 4.45 18.87 28.51
N ILE A 247 5.76 18.59 28.62
CA ILE A 247 6.77 19.16 27.72
C ILE A 247 6.56 18.62 26.29
N MET A 248 6.46 17.30 26.15
CA MET A 248 6.26 16.65 24.84
C MET A 248 4.97 17.11 24.15
N GLN A 249 3.88 17.29 24.90
CA GLN A 249 2.62 17.81 24.34
C GLN A 249 2.77 19.24 23.80
N ARG A 250 3.49 20.11 24.52
CA ARG A 250 3.77 21.48 24.05
C ARG A 250 4.64 21.49 22.80
N GLU A 251 5.67 20.65 22.75
CA GLU A 251 6.53 20.52 21.57
C GLU A 251 5.75 20.00 20.35
N GLN A 252 4.92 18.97 20.54
CA GLN A 252 4.04 18.44 19.49
C GLN A 252 3.01 19.48 19.01
N GLU A 253 2.44 20.28 19.91
CA GLU A 253 1.51 21.34 19.54
C GLU A 253 2.20 22.43 18.73
N ALA A 254 3.39 22.87 19.17
CA ALA A 254 4.22 23.82 18.43
C ALA A 254 4.59 23.28 17.02
N GLU A 255 4.97 22.01 16.91
CA GLU A 255 5.25 21.39 15.61
C GLU A 255 4.00 21.30 14.71
N ARG A 256 2.83 21.00 15.28
CA ARG A 256 1.58 21.03 14.52
C ARG A 256 1.24 22.45 14.04
N GLU A 257 1.51 23.47 14.84
CA GLU A 257 1.34 24.87 14.45
C GLU A 257 2.30 25.26 13.32
N THR A 258 3.57 24.85 13.38
CA THR A 258 4.51 25.12 12.29
C THR A 258 4.10 24.40 11.00
N MET A 259 3.67 23.13 11.06
CA MET A 259 3.14 22.41 9.90
C MET A 259 1.87 23.06 9.32
N ARG A 260 0.96 23.56 10.18
CA ARG A 260 -0.22 24.31 9.74
C ARG A 260 0.17 25.60 9.01
N ALA A 261 1.09 26.38 9.59
CA ALA A 261 1.60 27.59 8.98
C ALA A 261 2.28 27.30 7.63
N GLU A 262 3.05 26.22 7.53
CA GLU A 262 3.66 25.80 6.26
C GLU A 262 2.62 25.38 5.22
N SER A 263 1.59 24.64 5.63
CA SER A 263 0.48 24.26 4.76
C SER A 263 -0.29 25.48 4.25
N GLU A 264 -0.56 26.47 5.11
CA GLU A 264 -1.17 27.74 4.71
C GLU A 264 -0.29 28.50 3.72
N ARG A 265 1.02 28.56 3.97
CA ARG A 265 1.99 29.15 3.03
C ARG A 265 1.97 28.44 1.68
N ARG A 266 1.92 27.10 1.65
CA ARG A 266 1.79 26.32 0.40
C ARG A 266 0.48 26.62 -0.33
N LYS A 267 -0.64 26.77 0.39
CA LYS A 267 -1.93 27.19 -0.20
C LYS A 267 -1.86 28.59 -0.79
N GLN A 268 -1.18 29.52 -0.12
CA GLN A 268 -0.99 30.88 -0.62
C GLN A 268 -0.16 30.91 -1.90
N LEU A 269 0.97 30.19 -1.93
CA LEU A 269 1.80 29.99 -3.13
C LEU A 269 0.99 29.39 -4.28
N ALA A 270 0.10 28.42 -4.01
CA ALA A 270 -0.77 27.85 -5.03
C ALA A 270 -1.77 28.87 -5.61
N LYS A 271 -2.32 29.77 -4.77
CA LYS A 271 -3.17 30.87 -5.24
C LYS A 271 -2.40 31.87 -6.11
N GLU A 272 -1.17 32.21 -5.72
CA GLU A 272 -0.28 33.08 -6.51
C GLU A 272 0.04 32.46 -7.87
N ARG A 273 0.38 31.16 -7.92
CA ARG A 273 0.57 30.42 -9.19
C ARG A 273 -0.70 30.37 -10.04
N SER A 274 -1.88 30.29 -9.43
CA SER A 274 -3.16 30.37 -10.15
C SER A 274 -3.38 31.75 -10.79
N LYS A 275 -2.95 32.82 -10.13
CA LYS A 275 -2.98 34.18 -10.71
C LYS A 275 -2.02 34.29 -11.90
N GLU A 276 -0.79 33.80 -11.77
CA GLU A 276 0.19 33.73 -12.87
C GLU A 276 -0.36 32.91 -14.05
N TYR A 277 -1.03 31.79 -13.76
CA TYR A 277 -1.71 30.98 -14.78
C TYR A 277 -2.82 31.73 -15.51
N LYS A 278 -3.66 32.50 -14.81
CA LYS A 278 -4.68 33.34 -15.44
C LYS A 278 -4.07 34.42 -16.32
N GLU A 279 -2.97 35.03 -15.89
CA GLU A 279 -2.21 35.99 -16.70
C GLU A 279 -1.65 35.31 -17.98
N ARG A 280 -1.15 34.07 -17.86
CA ARG A 280 -0.78 33.26 -19.03
C ARG A 280 -1.97 32.93 -19.93
N MET A 281 -3.15 32.58 -19.39
CA MET A 281 -4.35 32.34 -20.19
C MET A 281 -4.74 33.55 -21.04
N ILE A 282 -4.58 34.76 -20.51
CA ILE A 282 -4.81 36.00 -21.26
C ILE A 282 -3.86 36.09 -22.46
N THR A 283 -2.58 35.70 -22.29
CA THR A 283 -1.62 35.59 -23.40
C THR A 283 -2.04 34.53 -24.42
N VAL A 284 -2.63 33.42 -23.96
CA VAL A 284 -3.03 32.29 -24.82
C VAL A 284 -4.25 32.61 -25.68
N GLN A 285 -5.14 33.49 -25.20
CA GLN A 285 -6.24 34.08 -25.97
C GLN A 285 -5.77 34.74 -27.29
N HIS A 286 -4.48 35.09 -27.41
CA HIS A 286 -3.86 35.64 -28.62
C HIS A 286 -3.72 34.59 -29.73
N TYR A 287 -3.67 33.29 -29.41
CA TYR A 287 -3.40 32.20 -30.35
C TYR A 287 -4.66 31.46 -30.85
N LYS A 288 -5.78 32.18 -30.99
CA LYS A 288 -7.10 31.63 -31.38
C LYS A 288 -7.16 31.03 -32.79
N GLU A 289 -6.11 31.21 -33.59
CA GLU A 289 -5.98 30.63 -34.93
C GLU A 289 -5.81 29.10 -34.92
N PHE A 290 -5.36 28.51 -33.82
CA PHE A 290 -5.27 27.06 -33.67
C PHE A 290 -6.59 26.46 -33.18
N TYR A 291 -6.96 25.30 -33.72
CA TYR A 291 -8.18 24.57 -33.35
C TYR A 291 -7.93 23.07 -33.24
N VAL A 292 -8.78 22.36 -32.49
CA VAL A 292 -8.73 20.90 -32.42
C VAL A 292 -8.98 20.32 -33.82
N GLY A 293 -8.09 19.42 -34.25
CA GLY A 293 -8.08 18.84 -35.59
C GLY A 293 -7.17 19.57 -36.58
N ALA A 294 -6.65 20.75 -36.22
CA ALA A 294 -5.73 21.50 -37.07
C ALA A 294 -4.45 20.71 -37.33
N ARG A 295 -3.98 20.78 -38.58
CA ARG A 295 -2.69 20.21 -39.01
C ARG A 295 -1.62 21.28 -38.87
N CYS A 296 -0.57 20.96 -38.13
CA CYS A 296 0.52 21.88 -37.85
C CYS A 296 1.86 21.24 -38.18
N GLU A 297 2.79 22.05 -38.66
CA GLU A 297 4.18 21.67 -38.82
C GLU A 297 4.97 22.08 -37.56
N ILE A 298 5.82 21.17 -37.05
CA ILE A 298 6.75 21.50 -35.97
C ILE A 298 7.87 22.37 -36.54
N VAL A 299 7.95 23.64 -36.14
CA VAL A 299 8.98 24.60 -36.62
C VAL A 299 10.15 24.77 -35.66
N SER A 300 9.97 24.45 -34.38
CA SER A 300 11.04 24.48 -33.40
C SER A 300 10.86 23.41 -32.32
N VAL A 301 11.92 23.08 -31.60
CA VAL A 301 11.90 22.13 -30.48
C VAL A 301 12.70 22.68 -29.31
N HIS A 302 12.28 22.33 -28.09
CA HIS A 302 12.92 22.84 -26.87
C HIS A 302 14.28 22.19 -26.55
N HIS A 303 14.61 21.04 -27.16
CA HIS A 303 15.86 20.32 -26.90
C HIS A 303 16.49 19.78 -28.20
N PRO A 304 17.82 19.90 -28.41
CA PRO A 304 18.49 19.49 -29.66
C PRO A 304 18.29 18.03 -30.07
N VAL A 305 18.07 17.13 -29.11
CA VAL A 305 17.79 15.70 -29.38
C VAL A 305 16.54 15.48 -30.24
N PHE A 306 15.62 16.45 -30.25
CA PHE A 306 14.39 16.40 -31.04
C PHE A 306 14.50 17.16 -32.36
N ALA A 307 15.67 17.67 -32.74
CA ALA A 307 15.83 18.45 -33.97
C ALA A 307 15.34 17.69 -35.22
N LYS A 308 15.45 16.36 -35.22
CA LYS A 308 14.92 15.48 -36.28
C LYS A 308 13.39 15.53 -36.45
N ASN A 309 12.66 16.05 -35.47
CA ASN A 309 11.20 16.13 -35.50
C ASN A 309 10.70 17.44 -36.15
N ILE A 310 11.57 18.45 -36.32
CA ILE A 310 11.24 19.67 -37.07
C ILE A 310 10.82 19.28 -38.49
N GLY A 311 9.73 19.88 -38.98
CA GLY A 311 9.09 19.56 -40.26
C GLY A 311 8.06 18.43 -40.21
N THR A 312 7.93 17.72 -39.07
CA THR A 312 6.89 16.69 -38.92
C THR A 312 5.52 17.35 -38.80
N ILE A 313 4.53 16.78 -39.50
CA ILE A 313 3.14 17.22 -39.43
C ILE A 313 2.45 16.49 -38.27
N VAL A 314 1.83 17.27 -37.40
CA VAL A 314 1.05 16.80 -36.26
C VAL A 314 -0.38 17.31 -36.33
N LYS A 315 -1.31 16.57 -35.75
CA LYS A 315 -2.71 16.95 -35.64
C LYS A 315 -3.05 17.27 -34.20
N ILE A 316 -3.56 18.49 -33.96
CA ILE A 316 -3.93 18.94 -32.62
C ILE A 316 -5.15 18.15 -32.15
N VAL A 317 -5.06 17.58 -30.95
CA VAL A 317 -6.14 16.84 -30.29
C VAL A 317 -6.75 17.67 -29.17
N THR A 318 -5.90 18.37 -28.42
CA THR A 318 -6.31 19.16 -27.27
C THR A 318 -5.52 20.46 -27.27
N ILE A 319 -6.19 21.58 -27.05
CA ILE A 319 -5.56 22.87 -26.81
C ILE A 319 -5.74 23.18 -25.33
N TYR A 320 -4.65 23.44 -24.64
CA TYR A 320 -4.69 23.85 -23.25
C TYR A 320 -4.64 25.36 -23.15
N ASP A 321 -5.35 25.86 -22.16
CA ASP A 321 -5.38 27.25 -21.70
C ASP A 321 -3.99 27.85 -21.39
N SER A 322 -2.95 27.01 -21.29
CA SER A 322 -1.54 27.41 -21.10
C SER A 322 -0.78 27.75 -22.38
N GLY A 323 -1.40 27.60 -23.57
CA GLY A 323 -0.74 27.81 -24.86
C GLY A 323 0.11 26.62 -25.29
N CYS A 324 -0.03 25.51 -24.56
CA CYS A 324 0.45 24.21 -24.95
C CYS A 324 -0.67 23.47 -25.68
N VAL A 325 -0.32 22.69 -26.69
CA VAL A 325 -1.23 21.81 -27.40
C VAL A 325 -0.73 20.38 -27.30
N GLU A 326 -1.68 19.47 -27.19
CA GLU A 326 -1.45 18.05 -27.36
C GLU A 326 -1.71 17.69 -28.82
N ALA A 327 -0.74 17.06 -29.47
CA ALA A 327 -0.87 16.62 -30.84
C ALA A 327 -0.29 15.22 -31.03
N HIS A 328 -0.79 14.49 -32.01
CA HIS A 328 -0.18 13.25 -32.49
C HIS A 328 0.36 13.44 -33.90
N GLU A 329 1.30 12.59 -34.32
CA GLU A 329 1.76 12.60 -35.71
C GLU A 329 0.59 12.35 -36.67
N ASP A 330 0.51 13.13 -37.74
CA ASP A 330 -0.51 12.98 -38.78
C ASP A 330 -0.11 11.85 -39.75
N LYS A 331 -0.17 10.62 -39.23
CA LYS A 331 0.16 9.39 -39.96
C LYS A 331 -1.00 8.39 -39.88
N PRO A 332 -1.15 7.49 -40.86
CA PRO A 332 -2.17 6.45 -40.81
C PRO A 332 -1.85 5.39 -39.74
N ILE A 333 -2.91 4.76 -39.21
CA ILE A 333 -2.81 3.60 -38.31
C ILE A 333 -2.11 2.45 -39.04
N ARG A 334 -1.14 1.81 -38.38
CA ARG A 334 -0.48 0.60 -38.86
C ARG A 334 -1.09 -0.63 -38.22
N TYR A 335 -1.28 -1.66 -39.02
CA TYR A 335 -1.87 -2.93 -38.61
C TYR A 335 -0.89 -4.09 -38.78
N ARG A 336 -1.10 -5.17 -38.02
CA ARG A 336 -0.39 -6.46 -38.18
C ARG A 336 -1.37 -7.61 -38.08
N ILE A 337 -0.97 -8.79 -38.53
CA ILE A 337 -1.77 -10.02 -38.40
C ILE A 337 -1.30 -10.80 -37.15
N ASN A 338 -2.24 -11.18 -36.26
CA ASN A 338 -1.93 -11.97 -35.07
C ASN A 338 -1.87 -13.49 -35.37
N ARG A 339 -1.51 -14.31 -34.37
CA ARG A 339 -1.40 -15.78 -34.52
C ARG A 339 -2.73 -16.48 -34.85
N ARG A 340 -3.87 -15.83 -34.67
CA ARG A 340 -5.20 -16.32 -35.08
C ARG A 340 -5.58 -15.86 -36.51
N GLY A 341 -4.67 -15.21 -37.25
CA GLY A 341 -4.94 -14.70 -38.60
C GLY A 341 -5.73 -13.40 -38.64
N THR A 342 -6.01 -12.78 -37.50
CA THR A 342 -6.80 -11.55 -37.41
C THR A 342 -5.92 -10.31 -37.57
N GLN A 343 -6.37 -9.33 -38.37
CA GLN A 343 -5.76 -8.02 -38.45
C GLN A 343 -6.02 -7.25 -37.15
N VAL A 344 -4.95 -6.87 -36.46
CA VAL A 344 -4.98 -6.09 -35.23
C VAL A 344 -4.15 -4.83 -35.42
N VAL A 345 -4.50 -3.75 -34.72
CA VAL A 345 -3.71 -2.52 -34.71
C VAL A 345 -2.32 -2.83 -34.12
N ASP A 346 -1.26 -2.50 -34.87
CA ASP A 346 0.13 -2.59 -34.39
C ASP A 346 0.58 -1.26 -33.79
N PHE A 347 0.24 -0.17 -34.47
CA PHE A 347 0.58 1.17 -34.02
C PHE A 347 -0.46 2.17 -34.51
N ASP A 348 -1.16 2.77 -33.56
CA ASP A 348 -2.03 3.91 -33.80
C ASP A 348 -1.31 5.18 -33.36
N PRO A 349 -0.95 6.09 -34.28
CA PRO A 349 -0.32 7.37 -33.95
C PRO A 349 -1.12 8.19 -32.92
N THR A 350 -2.46 8.05 -32.87
CA THR A 350 -3.31 8.78 -31.92
C THR A 350 -3.06 8.39 -30.45
N CYS A 351 -2.44 7.23 -30.20
CA CYS A 351 -2.04 6.77 -28.87
C CYS A 351 -0.74 7.43 -28.38
N VAL A 352 0.06 8.05 -29.26
CA VAL A 352 1.28 8.75 -28.90
C VAL A 352 1.05 10.24 -29.01
N ARG A 353 0.72 10.85 -27.87
CA ARG A 353 0.43 12.27 -27.77
C ARG A 353 1.65 13.01 -27.25
N THR A 354 2.04 14.05 -27.97
CA THR A 354 3.18 14.90 -27.63
C THR A 354 2.70 16.32 -27.38
N PHE A 355 3.29 16.95 -26.37
CA PHE A 355 2.99 18.32 -25.98
C PHE A 355 3.93 19.28 -26.71
N TYR A 356 3.34 20.29 -27.36
CA TYR A 356 4.07 21.37 -28.01
C TYR A 356 3.58 22.70 -27.43
N ASN A 357 4.47 23.66 -27.28
CA ASN A 357 4.01 25.04 -27.13
C ASN A 357 3.57 25.57 -28.51
N ILE A 358 2.60 26.47 -28.55
CA ILE A 358 2.06 27.00 -29.81
C ILE A 358 3.15 27.67 -30.66
N ASP A 359 4.13 28.33 -30.04
CA ASP A 359 5.29 28.95 -30.72
C ASP A 359 6.21 27.93 -31.42
N GLN A 360 6.07 26.64 -31.12
CA GLN A 360 6.79 25.55 -31.76
C GLN A 360 6.07 25.02 -33.01
N LEU A 361 4.85 25.49 -33.26
CA LEU A 361 3.99 25.00 -34.32
C LEU A 361 3.65 26.11 -35.30
N LYS A 362 3.58 25.71 -36.57
CA LYS A 362 3.03 26.55 -37.64
C LYS A 362 1.78 25.88 -38.18
N LEU A 363 0.65 26.58 -38.11
CA LEU A 363 -0.60 26.12 -38.70
C LEU A 363 -0.42 25.96 -40.22
N LEU A 364 -0.86 24.83 -40.75
CA LEU A 364 -0.92 24.60 -42.20
C LEU A 364 -2.33 24.98 -42.67
N GLU A 365 -2.44 25.80 -43.72
CA GLU A 365 -3.74 26.16 -44.29
C GLU A 365 -4.47 24.89 -44.75
N ASP A 366 -5.74 24.76 -44.34
CA ASP A 366 -6.60 23.68 -44.82
C ASP A 366 -6.79 23.86 -46.34
N ASN A 367 -6.39 22.86 -47.13
CA ASN A 367 -6.85 22.70 -48.51
C ASN A 367 -8.37 22.42 -48.51
N LYS A 368 -9.17 23.44 -48.21
CA LYS A 368 -10.58 23.54 -48.57
C LYS A 368 -10.73 24.51 -49.74
N THR A 369 -10.16 24.11 -50.87
CA THR A 369 -10.71 24.45 -52.19
C THR A 369 -11.10 23.13 -52.84
N GLY A 370 -12.36 22.78 -52.66
CA GLY A 370 -13.04 21.62 -53.23
C GLY A 370 -14.53 21.89 -53.26
N GLU A 371 -14.93 23.02 -53.87
CA GLU A 371 -16.27 23.17 -54.44
C GLU A 371 -16.22 22.68 -55.88
N SER A 372 -16.82 21.51 -56.13
CA SER A 372 -17.61 21.09 -57.29
C SER A 372 -17.82 19.58 -57.25
#